data_AF-A0A7V6SUK4-F1
#
_entry.id   AF-A0A7V6SUK4-F1
#
_cell.length_a   1.000
_cell.length_b   1.000
_cell.length_c   1.000
_cell.angle_alpha   90.00
_cell.angle_beta   90.00
_cell.angle_gamma   90.00
#
_symmetry.space_group_name_H-M   'P 1'
#
loop_
_entity.id
_entity.type
_entity.pdbx_description
1 polymer ?
#
loop_
_entity_poly.entity_id
_entity_poly.type
_entity_poly.pdbx_seq_one_letter_code
_entity_poly.pdbx_strand_id
1 'polypeptide(L)'
;ETRAALDRLGVEADIVIGCAGGGSNLGGLLAGFMQDKLSGKKAPYMIAVEPASCPSLTMGTFAYDYCDAGKVTPLAKMYTLGATFVPPSGHAGGLRYHGMSPILSQLYHDGFIEEARSYGQKDVFTAAVRFARCEGLLPAPESAHAIKAAVDEALKCKKSGEKKVIVFGLTGTGTLDLTAYQAFHDGFLENTGLTKEDLKESLQALPPQPEEY
;
A
#
# COMPACT_ATOMS: atom_id res chain seq x y z
N GLU A 1 -9.99 8.28 14.01
CA GLU A 1 -9.50 9.61 14.45
C GLU A 1 -9.46 10.62 13.30
N THR A 2 -8.84 10.30 12.17
CA THR A 2 -8.74 11.19 10.99
C THR A 2 -10.08 11.81 10.57
N ARG A 3 -11.14 10.99 10.40
CA ARG A 3 -12.50 11.48 10.09
C ARG A 3 -12.99 12.52 11.10
N ALA A 4 -12.89 12.21 12.40
CA ALA A 4 -13.30 13.13 13.45
C ALA A 4 -12.46 14.43 13.48
N ALA A 5 -11.18 14.38 13.11
CA ALA A 5 -10.34 15.56 12.99
C ALA A 5 -10.76 16.44 11.80
N LEU A 6 -11.04 15.83 10.65
CA LEU A 6 -11.57 16.50 9.46
C LEU A 6 -12.91 17.18 9.72
N ASP A 7 -13.84 16.49 10.39
CA ASP A 7 -15.13 17.03 10.79
C ASP A 7 -14.96 18.28 11.68
N ARG A 8 -14.05 18.24 12.65
CA ARG A 8 -13.74 19.38 13.53
C ARG A 8 -13.13 20.56 12.79
N LEU A 9 -12.38 20.31 11.72
CA LEU A 9 -11.79 21.34 10.87
C LEU A 9 -12.78 21.86 9.81
N GLY A 10 -13.94 21.23 9.64
CA GLY A 10 -14.90 21.54 8.58
C GLY A 10 -14.34 21.27 7.19
N VAL A 11 -13.46 20.27 7.06
CA VAL A 11 -12.78 19.90 5.81
C VAL A 11 -13.20 18.50 5.41
N GLU A 12 -13.57 18.31 4.14
CA GLU A 12 -13.82 16.98 3.57
C GLU A 12 -12.57 16.48 2.84
N ALA A 13 -12.26 15.20 2.98
CA ALA A 13 -11.23 14.57 2.16
C ALA A 13 -11.79 14.26 0.76
N ASP A 14 -11.03 14.60 -0.29
CA ASP A 14 -11.34 14.18 -1.66
C ASP A 14 -10.66 12.85 -1.98
N ILE A 15 -9.46 12.63 -1.45
CA ILE A 15 -8.64 11.43 -1.67
C ILE A 15 -8.05 10.96 -0.34
N VAL A 16 -8.11 9.66 -0.08
CA VAL A 16 -7.42 9.00 1.05
C VAL A 16 -6.46 7.94 0.52
N ILE A 17 -5.19 8.02 0.94
CA ILE A 17 -4.10 7.19 0.43
C ILE A 17 -3.43 6.45 1.60
N GLY A 18 -3.27 5.13 1.50
CA GLY A 18 -2.57 4.35 2.52
C GLY A 18 -1.58 3.36 1.93
N CYS A 19 -0.48 3.14 2.63
CA CYS A 19 0.49 2.12 2.24
C CYS A 19 0.04 0.71 2.64
N ALA A 20 0.26 -0.28 1.78
CA ALA A 20 -0.25 -1.63 1.91
C ALA A 20 0.91 -2.62 2.01
N GLY A 21 1.11 -3.19 3.21
CA GLY A 21 1.92 -4.39 3.44
C GLY A 21 0.94 -5.57 3.56
N GLY A 22 0.63 -5.99 4.80
CA GLY A 22 -0.58 -6.80 5.06
C GLY A 22 -1.87 -5.98 5.21
N GLY A 23 -1.77 -4.65 5.15
CA GLY A 23 -2.91 -3.74 5.07
C GLY A 23 -3.53 -3.29 6.40
N SER A 24 -3.02 -3.69 7.57
CA SER A 24 -3.60 -3.25 8.85
C SER A 24 -3.68 -1.72 9.00
N ASN A 25 -2.60 -1.01 8.66
CA ASN A 25 -2.57 0.46 8.70
C ASN A 25 -3.54 1.09 7.68
N LEU A 26 -3.62 0.50 6.47
CA LEU A 26 -4.53 0.93 5.41
C LEU A 26 -5.98 0.79 5.88
N GLY A 27 -6.34 -0.38 6.42
CA GLY A 27 -7.68 -0.63 6.93
C GLY A 27 -8.05 0.27 8.09
N GLY A 28 -7.12 0.52 9.03
CA GLY A 28 -7.33 1.48 10.11
C GLY A 28 -7.60 2.90 9.62
N LEU A 29 -6.84 3.36 8.62
CA LEU A 29 -7.04 4.69 8.02
C LEU A 29 -8.38 4.77 7.25
N LEU A 30 -8.69 3.75 6.45
CA LEU A 30 -9.89 3.74 5.60
C LEU A 30 -11.18 3.50 6.37
N ALA A 31 -11.16 2.81 7.51
CA ALA A 31 -12.37 2.30 8.17
C ALA A 31 -13.50 3.33 8.34
N GLY A 32 -13.18 4.53 8.83
CA GLY A 32 -14.18 5.58 9.04
C GLY A 32 -14.81 6.09 7.74
N PHE A 33 -14.02 6.19 6.68
CA PHE A 33 -14.49 6.61 5.35
C PHE A 33 -15.22 5.47 4.63
N MET A 34 -14.78 4.23 4.84
CA MET A 34 -15.39 3.04 4.28
C MET A 34 -16.79 2.81 4.83
N GLN A 35 -17.01 3.08 6.12
CA GLN A 35 -18.34 3.06 6.71
C GLN A 35 -19.31 4.00 5.98
N ASP A 36 -18.87 5.24 5.71
CA ASP A 36 -19.70 6.20 4.97
C ASP A 36 -20.00 5.70 3.56
N LYS A 37 -18.98 5.19 2.85
CA LYS A 37 -19.12 4.62 1.51
C LYS A 37 -20.11 3.45 1.45
N LEU A 38 -19.99 2.48 2.35
CA LEU A 38 -20.88 1.32 2.44
C LEU A 38 -22.32 1.70 2.82
N SER A 39 -22.49 2.83 3.53
CA SER A 39 -23.81 3.38 3.85
C SER A 39 -24.42 4.26 2.74
N GLY A 40 -23.77 4.34 1.57
CA GLY A 40 -24.23 5.15 0.44
C GLY A 40 -24.02 6.66 0.62
N LYS A 41 -23.20 7.07 1.59
CA LYS A 41 -22.82 8.48 1.78
C LYS A 41 -21.63 8.82 0.90
N LYS A 42 -21.42 10.12 0.68
CA LYS A 42 -20.21 10.64 0.05
C LYS A 42 -18.98 10.18 0.84
N ALA A 43 -18.00 9.64 0.12
CA ALA A 43 -16.71 9.21 0.66
C ALA A 43 -15.59 9.64 -0.29
N PRO A 44 -14.36 9.83 0.22
CA PRO A 44 -13.19 10.12 -0.60
C PRO A 44 -12.86 8.95 -1.53
N TYR A 45 -12.15 9.25 -2.62
CA TYR A 45 -11.51 8.26 -3.48
C TYR A 45 -10.37 7.57 -2.70
N MET A 46 -10.33 6.24 -2.69
CA MET A 46 -9.39 5.48 -1.86
C MET A 46 -8.31 4.81 -2.71
N ILE A 47 -7.04 5.04 -2.33
CA ILE A 47 -5.87 4.51 -3.03
C ILE A 47 -5.03 3.69 -2.05
N ALA A 48 -4.88 2.39 -2.34
CA ALA A 48 -3.91 1.52 -1.70
C ALA A 48 -2.58 1.58 -2.44
N VAL A 49 -1.46 1.65 -1.72
CA VAL A 49 -0.13 1.79 -2.34
C VAL A 49 0.85 0.78 -1.79
N GLU A 50 1.46 -0.01 -2.65
CA GLU A 50 2.36 -1.10 -2.30
C GLU A 50 3.70 -0.99 -3.08
N PRO A 51 4.74 -1.77 -2.76
CA PRO A 51 5.97 -1.75 -3.53
C PRO A 51 5.83 -2.59 -4.80
N ALA A 52 6.45 -2.16 -5.90
CA ALA A 52 6.53 -2.95 -7.13
C ALA A 52 7.32 -4.27 -6.97
N SER A 53 8.10 -4.40 -5.89
CA SER A 53 8.82 -5.61 -5.52
C SER A 53 8.01 -6.58 -4.66
N CYS A 54 6.86 -6.17 -4.12
CA CYS A 54 5.88 -7.04 -3.44
C CYS A 54 4.43 -6.60 -3.76
N PRO A 55 3.98 -6.63 -5.03
CA PRO A 55 2.72 -6.03 -5.45
C PRO A 55 1.50 -6.98 -5.34
N SER A 56 1.08 -7.26 -4.11
CA SER A 56 -0.02 -8.18 -3.80
C SER A 56 -1.36 -7.79 -4.46
N LEU A 57 -1.73 -6.50 -4.47
CA LEU A 57 -3.00 -6.01 -4.99
C LEU A 57 -2.95 -5.76 -6.51
N THR A 58 -1.83 -5.27 -7.05
CA THR A 58 -1.72 -4.90 -8.47
C THR A 58 -1.29 -6.06 -9.36
N MET A 59 -0.63 -7.09 -8.83
CA MET A 59 -0.21 -8.28 -9.60
C MET A 59 -0.58 -9.64 -8.98
N GLY A 60 -0.97 -9.69 -7.71
CA GLY A 60 -1.35 -10.95 -7.07
C GLY A 60 -2.68 -11.50 -7.56
N THR A 61 -3.05 -12.66 -7.00
CA THR A 61 -4.32 -13.33 -7.30
C THR A 61 -5.24 -13.30 -6.08
N PHE A 62 -6.56 -13.22 -6.30
CA PHE A 62 -7.56 -13.28 -5.23
C PHE A 62 -7.95 -14.74 -4.98
N ALA A 63 -7.32 -15.37 -3.98
CA ALA A 63 -7.43 -16.80 -3.71
C ALA A 63 -7.35 -17.10 -2.21
N TYR A 64 -7.73 -18.31 -1.81
CA TYR A 64 -7.41 -18.83 -0.48
C TYR A 64 -5.93 -19.17 -0.40
N ASP A 65 -5.26 -18.67 0.63
CA ASP A 65 -3.85 -18.93 0.91
C ASP A 65 -3.57 -18.84 2.41
N TYR A 66 -2.39 -19.31 2.83
CA TYR A 66 -1.92 -19.19 4.20
C TYR A 66 -1.53 -17.74 4.50
N CYS A 67 -1.91 -17.25 5.69
CA CYS A 67 -1.56 -15.91 6.16
C CYS A 67 -0.14 -15.83 6.78
N ASP A 68 0.62 -16.91 6.72
CA ASP A 68 1.98 -16.96 7.21
C ASP A 68 2.80 -17.98 6.42
N ALA A 69 4.11 -17.73 6.30
CA ALA A 69 5.02 -18.61 5.56
C ALA A 69 5.23 -19.98 6.23
N GLY A 70 4.96 -20.10 7.53
CA GLY A 70 5.00 -21.35 8.29
C GLY A 70 3.77 -22.24 8.08
N LYS A 71 2.72 -21.73 7.42
CA LYS A 71 1.46 -22.42 7.12
C LYS A 71 0.74 -22.93 8.37
N VAL A 72 0.78 -22.16 9.46
CA VAL A 72 0.16 -22.52 10.74
C VAL A 72 -1.19 -21.83 10.96
N THR A 73 -1.44 -20.69 10.33
CA THR A 73 -2.74 -20.02 10.35
C THR A 73 -3.75 -20.73 9.45
N PRO A 74 -5.06 -20.60 9.72
CA PRO A 74 -6.09 -20.97 8.76
C PRO A 74 -5.91 -20.29 7.39
N LEU A 75 -6.46 -20.90 6.36
CA LEU A 75 -6.54 -20.26 5.04
C LEU A 75 -7.47 -19.06 5.09
N ALA A 76 -7.13 -18.00 4.36
CA ALA A 76 -7.99 -16.85 4.17
C ALA A 76 -8.07 -16.46 2.69
N LYS A 77 -9.26 -16.03 2.24
CA LYS A 77 -9.44 -15.51 0.89
C LYS A 77 -8.88 -14.10 0.82
N MET A 78 -7.78 -13.92 0.08
CA MET A 78 -7.06 -12.66 0.01
C MET A 78 -6.35 -12.48 -1.34
N TYR A 79 -5.99 -11.24 -1.65
CA TYR A 79 -4.97 -11.00 -2.68
C TYR A 79 -3.62 -11.50 -2.16
N THR A 80 -2.95 -12.34 -2.95
CA THR A 80 -1.71 -13.01 -2.55
C THR A 80 -0.73 -13.15 -3.71
N LEU A 81 0.56 -13.06 -3.39
CA LEU A 81 1.69 -13.48 -4.23
C LEU A 81 2.05 -14.96 -4.02
N GLY A 82 1.37 -15.66 -3.11
CA GLY A 82 1.66 -17.01 -2.64
C GLY A 82 2.49 -17.01 -1.35
N ALA A 83 2.12 -17.82 -0.35
CA ALA A 83 2.81 -17.88 0.95
C ALA A 83 4.29 -18.31 0.90
N THR A 84 4.74 -18.88 -0.23
CA THR A 84 6.15 -19.21 -0.49
C THR A 84 6.92 -18.10 -1.21
N PHE A 85 6.27 -16.99 -1.56
CA PHE A 85 6.92 -15.85 -2.20
C PHE A 85 8.01 -15.26 -1.29
N VAL A 86 9.17 -14.98 -1.89
CA VAL A 86 10.31 -14.37 -1.20
C VAL A 86 10.60 -13.02 -1.86
N PRO A 87 10.50 -11.90 -1.11
CA PRO A 87 10.86 -10.58 -1.61
C PRO A 87 12.30 -10.51 -2.14
N PRO A 88 12.58 -9.71 -3.18
CA PRO A 88 13.95 -9.50 -3.66
C PRO A 88 14.88 -9.02 -2.53
N SER A 89 16.08 -9.59 -2.46
CA SER A 89 17.06 -9.28 -1.39
C SER A 89 17.52 -7.82 -1.35
N GLY A 90 17.51 -7.15 -2.50
CA GLY A 90 17.82 -5.71 -2.62
C GLY A 90 16.67 -4.77 -2.29
N HIS A 91 15.51 -5.29 -1.86
CA HIS A 91 14.36 -4.47 -1.52
C HIS A 91 14.49 -3.87 -0.11
N ALA A 92 14.54 -2.54 -0.03
CA ALA A 92 14.69 -1.79 1.22
C ALA A 92 13.43 -0.97 1.58
N GLY A 93 12.37 -1.05 0.78
CA GLY A 93 11.15 -0.24 0.96
C GLY A 93 10.15 -0.75 2.00
N GLY A 94 10.45 -1.82 2.73
CA GLY A 94 9.49 -2.44 3.67
C GLY A 94 8.34 -3.14 2.94
N LEU A 95 7.15 -3.23 3.54
CA LEU A 95 5.93 -3.77 2.88
C LEU A 95 6.12 -5.14 2.19
N ARG A 96 6.83 -6.05 2.86
CA ARG A 96 7.33 -7.32 2.30
C ARG A 96 6.36 -8.50 2.32
N TYR A 97 5.22 -8.33 2.99
CA TYR A 97 4.30 -9.44 3.22
C TYR A 97 3.63 -9.86 1.90
N HIS A 98 3.45 -11.16 1.70
CA HIS A 98 3.02 -11.74 0.41
C HIS A 98 1.53 -11.53 0.12
N GLY A 99 0.72 -11.33 1.16
CA GLY A 99 -0.73 -11.22 1.07
C GLY A 99 -1.28 -9.87 1.49
N MET A 100 -2.59 -9.70 1.34
CA MET A 100 -3.33 -8.55 1.86
C MET A 100 -4.38 -9.01 2.87
N SER A 101 -4.80 -8.14 3.79
CA SER A 101 -5.92 -8.43 4.69
C SER A 101 -7.13 -8.98 3.92
N PRO A 102 -7.80 -10.06 4.39
CA PRO A 102 -9.00 -10.59 3.73
C PRO A 102 -10.11 -9.54 3.58
N ILE A 103 -10.27 -8.68 4.59
CA ILE A 103 -11.26 -7.59 4.56
C ILE A 103 -10.91 -6.59 3.45
N LEU A 104 -9.65 -6.16 3.36
CA LEU A 104 -9.25 -5.20 2.33
C LEU A 104 -9.23 -5.83 0.95
N SER A 105 -8.89 -7.11 0.86
CA SER A 105 -8.93 -7.88 -0.38
C SER A 105 -10.34 -7.92 -0.93
N GLN A 106 -11.33 -8.24 -0.08
CA GLN A 106 -12.74 -8.24 -0.47
C GLN A 106 -13.21 -6.83 -0.87
N LEU A 107 -12.90 -5.81 -0.06
CA LEU A 107 -13.27 -4.42 -0.37
C LEU A 107 -12.65 -3.93 -1.69
N TYR A 108 -11.42 -4.32 -2.00
CA TYR A 108 -10.79 -4.00 -3.27
C TYR A 108 -11.41 -4.80 -4.42
N HIS A 109 -11.65 -6.10 -4.24
CA HIS A 109 -12.27 -6.97 -5.23
C HIS A 109 -13.67 -6.47 -5.63
N ASP A 110 -14.44 -5.98 -4.66
CA ASP A 110 -15.79 -5.44 -4.86
C ASP A 110 -15.79 -3.97 -5.35
N GLY A 111 -14.63 -3.35 -5.54
CA GLY A 111 -14.49 -1.97 -6.03
C GLY A 111 -14.75 -0.87 -4.98
N PHE A 112 -14.81 -1.21 -3.70
CA PHE A 112 -14.92 -0.23 -2.62
C PHE A 112 -13.58 0.48 -2.32
N ILE A 113 -12.45 -0.17 -2.58
CA ILE A 113 -11.15 0.52 -2.72
C ILE A 113 -10.94 0.70 -4.22
N GLU A 114 -10.93 1.95 -4.69
CA GLU A 114 -11.00 2.23 -6.13
C GLU A 114 -9.71 1.96 -6.89
N GLU A 115 -8.57 2.06 -6.20
CA GLU A 115 -7.28 1.95 -6.88
C GLU A 115 -6.22 1.30 -5.99
N ALA A 116 -5.42 0.43 -6.60
CA ALA A 116 -4.15 -0.01 -6.05
C ALA A 116 -3.01 0.45 -6.97
N ARG A 117 -1.92 0.95 -6.38
CA ARG A 117 -0.72 1.38 -7.10
C ARG A 117 0.50 0.70 -6.54
N SER A 118 1.46 0.39 -7.41
CA SER A 118 2.77 -0.10 -7.00
C SER A 118 3.88 0.82 -7.48
N TYR A 119 4.85 1.14 -6.62
CA TYR A 119 5.99 2.00 -6.96
C TYR A 119 7.34 1.30 -6.80
N GLY A 120 8.29 1.66 -7.66
CA GLY A 120 9.69 1.28 -7.48
C GLY A 120 10.33 2.02 -6.30
N GLN A 121 11.21 1.35 -5.56
CA GLN A 121 11.80 1.93 -4.35
C GLN A 121 12.57 3.23 -4.61
N LYS A 122 13.26 3.40 -5.75
CA LYS A 122 13.99 4.65 -6.05
C LYS A 122 13.06 5.87 -6.06
N ASP A 123 11.87 5.73 -6.62
CA ASP A 123 10.88 6.82 -6.68
C ASP A 123 10.29 7.11 -5.30
N VAL A 124 10.07 6.06 -4.50
CA VAL A 124 9.59 6.15 -3.12
C VAL A 124 10.60 6.89 -2.25
N PHE A 125 11.87 6.50 -2.28
CA PHE A 125 12.93 7.16 -1.51
C PHE A 125 13.18 8.60 -1.99
N THR A 126 13.04 8.87 -3.29
CA THR A 126 13.10 10.25 -3.82
C THR A 126 11.99 11.11 -3.21
N ALA A 127 10.76 10.61 -3.14
CA ALA A 127 9.65 11.32 -2.51
C ALA A 127 9.85 11.48 -0.99
N ALA A 128 10.37 10.46 -0.31
CA ALA A 128 10.68 10.50 1.11
C ALA A 128 11.71 11.58 1.47
N VAL A 129 12.83 11.64 0.73
CA VAL A 129 13.87 12.65 0.95
C VAL A 129 13.33 14.05 0.68
N ARG A 130 12.51 14.22 -0.36
CA ARG A 130 11.84 15.49 -0.62
C ARG A 130 10.91 15.89 0.53
N PHE A 131 10.08 14.96 1.01
CA PHE A 131 9.17 15.18 2.13
C PHE A 131 9.94 15.59 3.39
N ALA A 132 11.01 14.88 3.74
CA ALA A 132 11.85 15.20 4.89
C ALA A 132 12.48 16.60 4.79
N ARG A 133 12.90 17.03 3.60
CA ARG A 133 13.45 18.38 3.37
C ARG A 133 12.39 19.48 3.46
N CYS A 134 11.15 19.18 3.11
CA CYS A 134 10.05 20.16 3.14
C CYS A 134 9.39 20.24 4.53
N GLU A 135 9.14 19.10 5.17
CA GLU A 135 8.32 18.98 6.38
C GLU A 135 9.14 18.75 7.65
N GLY A 136 10.46 18.52 7.53
CA GLY A 136 11.36 18.31 8.68
C GLY A 136 11.23 16.95 9.36
N LEU A 137 10.47 16.01 8.78
CA LEU A 137 10.25 14.67 9.31
C LEU A 137 10.69 13.60 8.30
N LEU A 138 11.59 12.70 8.72
CA LEU A 138 11.99 11.54 7.91
C LEU A 138 10.93 10.43 8.04
N PRO A 139 10.20 10.09 6.96
CA PRO A 139 9.15 9.06 7.03
C PRO A 139 9.77 7.66 7.04
N ALA A 140 9.04 6.66 7.53
CA ALA A 140 9.43 5.27 7.30
C ALA A 140 9.38 4.95 5.78
N PRO A 141 10.24 4.06 5.25
CA PRO A 141 10.17 3.63 3.85
C PRO A 141 8.79 3.11 3.43
N GLU A 142 8.06 2.46 4.34
CA GLU A 142 6.68 2.04 4.13
C GLU A 142 5.76 3.24 3.89
N SER A 143 5.79 4.25 4.77
CA SER A 143 4.97 5.46 4.65
C SER A 143 5.30 6.27 3.39
N ALA A 144 6.55 6.22 2.93
CA ALA A 144 7.01 6.91 1.74
C ALA A 144 6.25 6.48 0.47
N HIS A 145 5.68 5.27 0.43
CA HIS A 145 4.82 4.82 -0.68
C HIS A 145 3.56 5.70 -0.78
N ALA A 146 2.88 5.93 0.34
CA ALA A 146 1.70 6.80 0.38
C ALA A 146 2.07 8.26 0.08
N ILE A 147 3.22 8.74 0.56
CA ILE A 147 3.76 10.08 0.24
C ILE A 147 3.98 10.22 -1.27
N LYS A 148 4.60 9.22 -1.92
CA LYS A 148 4.85 9.25 -3.37
C LYS A 148 3.54 9.40 -4.15
N ALA A 149 2.52 8.61 -3.80
CA ALA A 149 1.20 8.73 -4.41
C ALA A 149 0.53 10.08 -4.14
N ALA A 150 0.64 10.61 -2.91
CA ALA A 150 0.11 11.93 -2.57
C ALA A 150 0.77 13.06 -3.38
N VAL A 151 2.09 12.98 -3.58
CA VAL A 151 2.84 13.91 -4.44
C VAL A 151 2.35 13.83 -5.89
N ASP A 152 2.11 12.63 -6.42
CA ASP A 152 1.61 12.46 -7.78
C ASP A 152 0.20 13.06 -7.94
N GLU A 153 -0.70 12.83 -6.98
CA GLU A 153 -2.03 13.42 -6.97
C GLU A 153 -1.98 14.95 -6.85
N ALA A 154 -1.11 15.49 -6.00
CA ALA A 154 -0.90 16.93 -5.89
C ALA A 154 -0.38 17.55 -7.20
N LEU A 155 0.51 16.85 -7.91
CA LEU A 155 1.01 17.29 -9.22
C LEU A 155 -0.07 17.23 -10.31
N LYS A 156 -0.95 16.21 -10.28
CA LYS A 156 -2.14 16.15 -11.16
C LYS A 156 -3.07 17.33 -10.89
N CYS A 157 -3.36 17.63 -9.63
CA CYS A 157 -4.16 18.80 -9.22
C CYS A 157 -3.54 20.12 -9.68
N LYS A 158 -2.21 20.27 -9.56
CA LYS A 158 -1.49 21.45 -10.08
C LYS A 158 -1.67 21.61 -11.59
N LYS A 159 -1.67 20.51 -12.35
CA LYS A 159 -1.85 20.53 -13.81
C LYS A 159 -3.30 20.84 -14.21
N SER A 160 -4.28 20.30 -13.51
CA SER A 160 -5.70 20.52 -13.81
C SER A 160 -6.24 21.85 -13.26
N GLY A 161 -5.59 22.43 -12.24
CA GLY A 161 -6.09 23.59 -11.51
C GLY A 161 -7.14 23.24 -10.45
N GLU A 162 -7.45 21.96 -10.26
CA GLU A 162 -8.39 21.51 -9.23
C GLU A 162 -7.75 21.61 -7.85
N LYS A 163 -8.52 22.11 -6.88
CA LYS A 163 -8.14 22.09 -5.46
C LYS A 163 -8.76 20.85 -4.81
N LYS A 164 -7.91 19.95 -4.31
CA LYS A 164 -8.33 18.74 -3.57
C LYS A 164 -7.65 18.64 -2.22
N VAL A 165 -8.35 18.06 -1.26
CA VAL A 165 -7.82 17.65 0.04
C VAL A 165 -7.37 16.20 -0.06
N ILE A 166 -6.07 15.99 0.07
CA ILE A 166 -5.44 14.67 0.02
C ILE A 166 -5.01 14.29 1.44
N VAL A 167 -5.56 13.21 1.95
CA VAL A 167 -5.17 12.59 3.22
C VAL A 167 -4.31 11.39 2.89
N PHE A 168 -3.16 11.25 3.55
CA PHE A 168 -2.34 10.05 3.41
C PHE A 168 -1.85 9.54 4.77
N GLY A 169 -1.62 8.23 4.86
CA GLY A 169 -1.12 7.58 6.07
C GLY A 169 0.39 7.77 6.24
N LEU A 170 0.80 8.55 7.25
CA LEU A 170 2.17 8.56 7.77
C LEU A 170 2.25 7.55 8.93
N THR A 171 2.64 6.32 8.61
CA THR A 171 2.53 5.15 9.49
C THR A 171 3.70 4.96 10.44
N GLY A 172 4.83 5.64 10.19
CA GLY A 172 6.00 5.59 11.04
C GLY A 172 7.08 6.60 10.63
N THR A 173 8.11 6.72 11.47
CA THR A 173 9.30 7.53 11.20
C THR A 173 10.45 6.65 10.73
N GLY A 174 11.30 7.18 9.86
CA GLY A 174 12.43 6.46 9.27
C GLY A 174 13.70 6.52 10.12
N THR A 175 13.61 6.93 11.38
CA THR A 175 14.78 7.14 12.25
C THR A 175 15.58 5.86 12.47
N LEU A 176 14.95 4.69 12.38
CA LEU A 176 15.61 3.38 12.49
C LEU A 176 15.90 2.73 11.13
N ASP A 177 15.51 3.37 10.03
CA ASP A 177 15.68 2.88 8.66
C ASP A 177 16.82 3.62 7.93
N LEU A 178 17.72 4.27 8.67
CA LEU A 178 18.79 5.10 8.12
C LEU A 178 19.71 4.32 7.17
N THR A 179 19.90 3.02 7.38
CA THR A 179 20.68 2.17 6.45
C THR A 179 20.04 2.10 5.06
N ALA A 180 18.71 2.04 4.98
CA ALA A 180 18.00 2.03 3.69
C ALA A 180 18.12 3.40 3.00
N TYR A 181 18.00 4.49 3.76
CA TYR A 181 18.22 5.84 3.26
C TYR A 181 19.67 6.09 2.83
N GLN A 182 20.65 5.54 3.54
CA GLN A 182 22.05 5.61 3.18
C GLN A 182 22.30 4.86 1.87
N ALA A 183 21.77 3.65 1.72
CA ALA A 183 21.87 2.88 0.48
C ALA A 183 21.23 3.64 -0.71
N PHE A 184 20.12 4.35 -0.49
CA PHE A 184 19.53 5.22 -1.52
C PHE A 184 20.48 6.37 -1.88
N HIS A 185 21.00 7.07 -0.88
CA HIS A 185 21.89 8.22 -1.06
C HIS A 185 23.19 7.84 -1.80
N ASP A 186 23.74 6.68 -1.50
CA ASP A 186 24.98 6.17 -2.10
C ASP A 186 24.74 5.55 -3.50
N GLY A 187 23.49 5.53 -3.97
CA GLY A 187 23.14 5.00 -5.28
C GLY A 187 23.13 3.48 -5.37
N PHE A 188 23.04 2.78 -4.25
CA PHE A 188 23.01 1.31 -4.20
C PHE A 188 21.61 0.71 -4.34
N LEU A 189 20.55 1.52 -4.23
CA LEU A 189 19.18 1.02 -4.45
C LEU A 189 18.84 0.96 -5.95
N GLU A 190 18.41 -0.23 -6.36
CA GLU A 190 17.88 -0.49 -7.70
C GLU A 190 16.41 -0.85 -7.68
N ASN A 191 15.67 -0.47 -8.72
CA ASN A 191 14.29 -0.90 -8.87
C ASN A 191 14.29 -2.37 -9.33
N THR A 192 13.98 -3.29 -8.42
CA THR A 192 13.65 -4.67 -8.78
C THR A 192 12.17 -4.73 -9.15
N GLY A 193 11.90 -4.73 -10.46
CA GLY A 193 10.56 -5.01 -10.97
C GLY A 193 10.31 -6.52 -10.98
N LEU A 194 9.19 -6.95 -10.42
CA LEU A 194 8.68 -8.31 -10.60
C LEU A 194 7.95 -8.43 -11.94
N THR A 195 8.11 -9.58 -12.57
CA THR A 195 7.32 -10.02 -13.72
C THR A 195 6.30 -11.06 -13.29
N LYS A 196 5.31 -11.36 -14.16
CA LYS A 196 4.36 -12.44 -13.90
C LYS A 196 5.02 -13.82 -13.82
N GLU A 197 6.14 -14.03 -14.52
CA GLU A 197 6.86 -15.30 -14.48
C GLU A 197 7.52 -15.52 -13.11
N ASP A 198 8.00 -14.45 -12.46
CA ASP A 198 8.60 -14.52 -11.12
C ASP A 198 7.59 -14.97 -10.05
N LEU A 199 6.28 -14.79 -10.28
CA LEU A 199 5.21 -15.19 -9.36
C LEU A 199 4.68 -16.60 -9.64
N LYS A 200 5.06 -17.22 -10.76
CA LYS A 200 4.44 -18.47 -11.22
C LYS A 200 4.66 -19.61 -10.24
N GLU A 201 5.88 -19.76 -9.71
CA GLU A 201 6.21 -20.82 -8.77
C GLU A 201 5.44 -20.68 -7.45
N SER A 202 5.41 -19.48 -6.88
CA SER A 202 4.71 -19.23 -5.62
C SER A 202 3.19 -19.35 -5.75
N LEU A 203 2.63 -18.93 -6.89
CA LEU A 203 1.19 -19.07 -7.17
C LEU A 203 0.77 -20.51 -7.50
N GLN A 204 1.65 -21.32 -8.09
CA GLN A 204 1.39 -22.76 -8.27
C GLN A 204 1.41 -23.53 -6.95
N ALA A 205 2.09 -23.01 -5.93
CA ALA A 205 2.17 -23.60 -4.60
C ALA A 205 0.97 -23.25 -3.69
N LEU A 206 -0.05 -22.55 -4.21
CA LEU A 206 -1.27 -22.24 -3.47
C LEU A 206 -1.99 -23.52 -3.02
N PRO A 207 -2.68 -23.49 -1.86
CA PRO A 207 -3.49 -24.61 -1.42
C PRO A 207 -4.66 -24.87 -2.39
N PRO A 208 -5.28 -26.06 -2.36
CA PRO A 208 -6.49 -26.35 -3.12
C PRO A 208 -7.56 -25.30 -2.85
N GLN A 209 -8.10 -24.72 -3.92
CA GLN A 209 -9.17 -23.75 -3.84
C GLN A 209 -10.51 -24.48 -3.67
N PRO A 210 -11.43 -23.99 -2.83
CA PRO A 210 -12.78 -24.57 -2.75
C PRO A 210 -13.50 -24.43 -4.10
N GLU A 211 -14.36 -25.38 -4.43
CA GLU A 211 -15.27 -25.26 -5.57
C GLU A 211 -16.17 -24.03 -5.37
N GLU A 212 -16.36 -23.23 -6.42
CA GLU A 212 -17.31 -22.13 -6.37
C GLU A 212 -18.74 -22.70 -6.29
N TYR A 213 -19.49 -22.30 -5.26
CA TYR A 213 -20.89 -22.68 -5.04
C TYR A 213 -21.85 -21.80 -5.86
#